data_AF-A0A960QIK4-F1
#
_entry.id   AF-A0A960QIK4-F1
#
_cell.length_a   1.000
_cell.length_b   1.000
_cell.length_c   1.000
_cell.angle_alpha   90.00
_cell.angle_beta   90.00
_cell.angle_gamma   90.00
#
_symmetry.space_group_name_H-M   'P 1'
#
loop_
_entity.id
_entity.type
_entity.pdbx_description
1 polymer ?
#
loop_
_entity_poly.entity_id
_entity_poly.type
_entity_poly.pdbx_seq_one_letter_code
_entity_poly.pdbx_strand_id
1 'polypeptide(L)'
;MNSRRFLCLLFSLLLPSLSEARPESGPVRVLFVGHEATNHRSDLYYPMLAKALGRDAIYFDYVTTPEAAFADADYLDHFDAVL
;
A
#
# COMPACT_ATOMS: atom_id res chain seq x y z
N MET A 1 -35.20 39.31 -16.14
CA MET A 1 -35.28 38.18 -15.18
C MET A 1 -34.08 37.27 -15.41
N ASN A 2 -33.12 37.31 -14.48
CA ASN A 2 -32.14 36.27 -14.14
C ASN A 2 -31.07 35.79 -15.15
N SER A 3 -30.11 36.64 -15.50
CA SER A 3 -28.80 36.25 -16.08
C SER A 3 -27.69 36.06 -15.02
N ARG A 4 -28.01 36.12 -13.72
CA ARG A 4 -27.01 36.09 -12.63
C ARG A 4 -26.79 34.73 -11.97
N ARG A 5 -27.42 33.66 -12.47
CA ARG A 5 -27.32 32.32 -11.84
C ARG A 5 -26.36 31.36 -12.53
N PHE A 6 -25.86 31.69 -13.72
CA PHE A 6 -25.00 30.76 -14.47
C PHE A 6 -23.50 30.91 -14.18
N LEU A 7 -23.08 31.97 -13.48
CA LEU A 7 -21.65 32.25 -13.29
C LEU A 7 -21.04 31.55 -12.06
N CYS A 8 -21.85 30.95 -11.17
CA CYS A 8 -21.32 30.23 -9.99
C CYS A 8 -21.07 28.74 -10.20
N LEU A 9 -21.56 28.14 -11.30
CA LEU A 9 -21.41 26.68 -11.54
C LEU A 9 -20.16 26.30 -12.34
N LEU A 10 -19.39 27.28 -12.82
CA LEU A 10 -18.18 27.04 -13.63
C LEU A 10 -16.87 27.07 -12.84
N PHE A 11 -16.91 27.41 -11.54
CA PHE A 11 -15.69 27.57 -10.73
C PHE A 11 -15.33 26.35 -9.87
N SER A 12 -16.21 25.35 -9.78
CA SER A 12 -16.02 24.16 -8.93
C SER A 12 -15.28 22.99 -9.61
N LEU A 13 -14.84 23.13 -10.87
CA LEU A 13 -14.14 22.09 -11.63
C LEU A 13 -12.61 22.21 -11.64
N LEU A 14 -12.04 23.17 -10.90
CA LEU A 14 -10.61 23.50 -10.89
C LEU A 14 -9.90 23.16 -9.59
N LEU A 15 -10.47 22.32 -8.73
CA LEU A 15 -9.72 21.70 -7.66
C LEU A 15 -9.13 20.40 -8.21
N PRO A 16 -7.84 20.36 -8.62
CA PRO A 16 -7.18 19.07 -8.75
C PRO A 16 -7.28 18.42 -7.37
N SER A 17 -7.83 17.21 -7.33
CA SER A 17 -7.72 16.34 -6.17
C SER A 17 -6.23 16.08 -5.95
N LEU A 18 -5.57 16.97 -5.20
CA LEU A 18 -4.21 16.78 -4.70
C LEU A 18 -4.27 15.74 -3.58
N SER A 19 -4.59 14.51 -3.98
CA SER A 19 -4.16 13.32 -3.28
C SER A 19 -3.08 12.69 -4.13
N GLU A 20 -2.04 13.46 -4.45
CA GLU A 20 -0.75 12.85 -4.76
C GLU A 20 -0.27 12.27 -3.43
N ALA A 21 -0.55 10.98 -3.22
CA ALA A 21 0.31 10.17 -2.39
C ALA A 21 1.69 10.30 -3.01
N ARG A 22 2.47 11.27 -2.51
CA ARG A 22 3.87 11.42 -2.89
C ARG A 22 4.48 10.05 -2.58
N PRO A 23 5.09 9.35 -3.56
CA PRO A 23 5.85 8.16 -3.20
C PRO A 23 6.88 8.65 -2.20
N GLU A 24 6.75 8.23 -0.94
CA GLU A 24 7.77 8.43 0.08
C GLU A 24 9.07 7.97 -0.55
N SER A 25 10.04 8.87 -0.66
CA SER A 25 11.27 8.62 -1.40
C SER A 25 12.16 7.71 -0.57
N GLY A 26 11.81 6.43 -0.52
CA GLY A 26 12.40 5.42 0.33
C GLY A 26 12.08 4.00 -0.16
N PRO A 27 12.69 2.97 0.45
CA PRO A 27 12.39 1.59 0.12
C PRO A 27 10.95 1.24 0.45
N VAL A 28 10.32 0.41 -0.38
CA VAL A 28 8.98 -0.12 -0.14
C VAL A 28 9.09 -1.28 0.86
N ARG A 29 8.38 -1.17 1.97
CA ARG A 29 8.28 -2.18 3.03
C ARG A 29 6.97 -2.93 2.87
N VAL A 30 7.01 -4.22 2.56
CA VAL A 30 5.84 -5.06 2.37
C VAL A 30 5.74 -6.08 3.51
N LEU A 31 4.60 -6.14 4.18
CA LEU A 31 4.29 -7.24 5.10
C LEU A 31 3.79 -8.43 4.27
N PHE A 32 4.59 -9.50 4.19
CA PHE A 32 4.20 -10.75 3.54
C PHE A 32 3.54 -11.67 4.56
N VAL A 33 2.25 -11.92 4.39
CA VAL A 33 1.42 -12.72 5.29
C VAL A 33 1.31 -14.13 4.73
N GLY A 34 2.19 -15.01 5.23
CA GLY A 34 2.22 -16.40 4.87
C GLY A 34 1.17 -17.25 5.60
N HIS A 35 0.94 -18.42 5.03
CA HIS A 35 0.29 -19.51 5.74
C HIS A 35 1.03 -20.81 5.44
N GLU A 36 1.17 -21.68 6.43
CA GLU A 36 1.76 -23.01 6.25
C GLU A 36 0.73 -23.93 5.57
N ALA A 37 0.48 -23.71 4.28
CA ALA A 37 -0.41 -24.53 3.46
C ALA A 37 0.34 -25.20 2.30
N THR A 38 -0.06 -26.43 1.98
CA THR A 38 0.52 -27.19 0.87
C THR A 38 0.25 -26.56 -0.50
N ASN A 39 -0.86 -25.82 -0.65
CA ASN A 39 -1.29 -25.20 -1.91
C ASN A 39 -0.88 -23.73 -2.07
N HIS A 40 -0.41 -23.08 -1.00
CA HIS A 40 0.08 -21.71 -0.99
C HIS A 40 1.41 -21.69 -0.26
N ARG A 41 2.45 -22.22 -0.92
CA ARG A 41 3.81 -22.39 -0.38
C ARG A 41 4.52 -21.04 -0.21
N SER A 42 4.04 -20.25 0.74
CA SER A 42 4.61 -18.96 1.13
C SER A 42 6.10 -19.06 1.46
N ASP A 43 6.52 -20.20 2.00
CA ASP A 43 7.91 -20.56 2.27
C ASP A 43 8.80 -20.59 1.02
N LEU A 44 8.24 -20.89 -0.16
CA LEU A 44 8.95 -20.87 -1.43
C LEU A 44 8.88 -19.51 -2.12
N TYR A 45 7.73 -18.82 -2.06
CA TYR A 45 7.54 -17.56 -2.76
C TYR A 45 8.21 -16.36 -2.07
N TYR A 46 8.17 -16.29 -0.74
CA TYR A 46 8.83 -15.24 0.03
C TYR A 46 10.32 -15.07 -0.36
N PRO A 47 11.17 -16.12 -0.30
CA PRO A 47 12.60 -15.96 -0.62
C PRO A 47 12.84 -15.60 -2.10
N MET A 48 11.97 -16.05 -3.01
CA MET A 48 12.06 -15.69 -4.42
C MET A 48 11.77 -14.19 -4.64
N LEU A 49 10.71 -13.67 -4.03
CA LEU A 49 10.33 -12.26 -4.14
C LEU A 49 11.35 -11.35 -3.47
N ALA A 50 11.76 -11.66 -2.25
CA ALA A 50 12.77 -10.88 -1.52
C ALA A 50 14.09 -10.79 -2.30
N LYS A 51 14.51 -11.90 -2.93
CA LYS A 51 15.72 -11.94 -3.77
C LYS A 51 15.55 -11.13 -5.06
N ALA A 52 14.42 -11.26 -5.74
CA ALA A 52 14.20 -10.63 -7.04
C ALA A 52 14.05 -9.10 -6.91
N LEU A 53 13.33 -8.64 -5.89
CA LEU A 53 12.90 -7.24 -5.77
C LEU A 53 13.73 -6.41 -4.78
N GLY A 54 14.59 -7.03 -3.97
CA GLY A 54 15.46 -6.31 -3.04
C GLY A 54 16.42 -5.33 -3.72
N ARG A 55 16.77 -5.55 -4.99
CA ARG A 55 17.58 -4.61 -5.80
C ARG A 55 16.80 -3.36 -6.20
N ASP A 56 15.48 -3.47 -6.28
CA ASP A 56 14.57 -2.37 -6.59
C ASP A 56 14.07 -1.68 -5.31
N ALA A 57 14.75 -1.92 -4.19
CA ALA A 57 14.44 -1.39 -2.86
C ALA A 57 13.05 -1.79 -2.34
N ILE A 58 12.56 -2.98 -2.73
CA ILE A 58 11.35 -3.57 -2.18
C ILE A 58 11.75 -4.68 -1.20
N TYR A 59 11.42 -4.49 0.07
CA TYR A 59 11.76 -5.40 1.16
C TYR A 59 10.51 -6.02 1.75
N PHE A 60 10.65 -7.25 2.22
CA PHE A 60 9.55 -8.04 2.75
C PHE A 60 9.86 -8.48 4.17
N ASP A 61 8.92 -8.27 5.08
CA ASP A 61 8.92 -8.94 6.39
C ASP A 61 7.92 -10.10 6.32
N TYR A 62 8.29 -11.28 6.83
CA TYR A 62 7.48 -12.50 6.71
C TYR A 62 6.86 -12.89 8.05
N VAL A 63 5.53 -13.05 8.07
CA VAL A 63 4.78 -13.54 9.24
C VAL A 63 3.86 -14.68 8.84
N THR A 64 3.63 -15.62 9.77
CA THR A 64 2.68 -16.74 9.57
C THR A 64 1.47 -16.68 10.50
N THR A 65 1.36 -15.61 11.30
CA THR A 65 0.28 -15.36 12.26
C THR A 65 -0.42 -14.03 11.93
N PRO A 66 -1.32 -14.00 10.93
CA PRO A 66 -1.98 -12.77 10.46
C PRO A 66 -2.70 -12.03 11.58
N GLU A 67 -3.36 -12.75 12.48
CA GLU A 67 -4.18 -12.18 13.54
C GLU A 67 -3.36 -11.32 14.50
N ALA A 68 -2.13 -11.74 14.79
CA ALA A 68 -1.21 -10.97 15.62
C ALA A 68 -0.71 -9.71 14.90
N ALA A 69 -0.41 -9.82 13.60
CA ALA A 69 0.07 -8.71 12.80
C ALA A 69 -1.01 -7.62 12.59
N PHE A 70 -2.27 -8.03 12.40
CA PHE A 70 -3.37 -7.08 12.19
C PHE A 70 -3.96 -6.49 13.49
N ALA A 71 -3.58 -7.00 14.65
CA ALA A 71 -4.04 -6.50 15.95
C ALA A 71 -3.27 -5.25 16.43
N ASP A 72 -2.14 -4.93 15.81
CA ASP A 72 -1.24 -3.84 16.21
C ASP A 72 -1.14 -2.81 15.08
N ALA A 73 -1.79 -1.67 15.26
CA ALA A 73 -1.83 -0.61 14.24
C ALA A 73 -0.46 0.09 14.08
N ASP A 74 0.28 0.24 15.18
CA ASP A 74 1.60 0.87 15.15
C ASP A 74 2.60 -0.03 14.42
N TYR A 75 2.46 -1.35 14.57
CA TYR A 75 3.22 -2.31 13.78
C TYR A 75 2.91 -2.23 12.28
N LEU A 76 1.63 -2.08 11.90
CA LEU A 76 1.21 -1.98 10.51
C LEU A 76 1.68 -0.68 9.83
N ASP A 77 1.84 0.40 10.58
CA ASP A 77 2.30 1.70 10.06
C ASP A 77 3.74 1.66 9.49
N HIS A 78 4.50 0.60 9.78
CA HIS A 78 5.82 0.37 9.21
C HIS A 78 5.83 -0.16 7.77
N PHE A 79 4.66 -0.49 7.21
CA PHE A 79 4.53 -1.15 5.91
C PHE A 79 3.74 -0.30 4.92
N ASP A 80 4.24 -0.21 3.69
CA ASP A 80 3.57 0.46 2.57
C ASP A 80 2.48 -0.42 1.95
N ALA A 81 2.58 -1.74 2.11
CA ALA A 81 1.63 -2.71 1.57
C ALA A 81 1.62 -4.01 2.38
N VAL A 82 0.52 -4.75 2.22
CA VAL A 82 0.35 -6.12 2.74
C VAL A 82 0.11 -7.05 1.56
N LEU A 83 0.84 -8.18 1.53
CA LEU A 83 0.79 -9.19 0.47
C LEU A 83 0.47 -10.58 1.04
#